data_AF-A0A177A937-F1
#
_entry.id   AF-A0A177A937-F1
#
_cell.length_a   1.000
_cell.length_b   1.000
_cell.length_c   1.000
_cell.angle_alpha   90.00
_cell.angle_beta   90.00
_cell.angle_gamma   90.00
#
_symmetry.space_group_name_H-M   'P 1'
#
loop_
_entity.id
_entity.type
_entity.pdbx_description
1 polymer ?
#
loop_
_entity_poly.entity_id
_entity_poly.type
_entity_poly.pdbx_seq_one_letter_code
_entity_poly.pdbx_strand_id
1 'polypeptide(L)'
;MREIVVIGKPCSDVSESEALDYILGYAVGNDVSHRDWQLKYGDGQWGIGKGFDGWGPFGPGIVSNKVIGNPQSLRVSTKVNGKTVQDDMIFGIAKSIAFLSIGTTLLPGDDKYCLSCLMHIKRPLLTTDRPSGVGMGMSLQCWLKDADVDVSLENVGTVSNTVRFDKPTAKL
;
A
#
# COMPACT_ATOMS: atom_id res chain seq x y z
N MET A 1 -0.54 2.53 1.33
CA MET A 1 -0.24 1.61 0.23
C MET A 1 -1.09 0.36 0.39
N ARG A 2 -1.35 -0.38 -0.69
CA ARG A 2 -2.24 -1.55 -0.73
C ARG A 2 -1.76 -2.67 -1.66
N GLU A 3 -0.95 -2.26 -2.62
CA GLU A 3 -0.18 -3.04 -3.55
C GLU A 3 1.22 -3.28 -2.98
N ILE A 4 1.74 -4.49 -3.10
CA ILE A 4 3.14 -4.80 -2.76
C ILE A 4 3.76 -5.49 -3.97
N VAL A 5 4.85 -4.91 -4.46
CA VAL A 5 5.67 -5.47 -5.55
C VAL A 5 6.90 -6.10 -4.92
N VAL A 6 7.14 -7.37 -5.20
CA VAL A 6 8.27 -8.12 -4.63
C VAL A 6 9.39 -8.20 -5.66
N ILE A 7 10.57 -7.71 -5.31
CA ILE A 7 11.76 -7.77 -6.17
C ILE A 7 12.31 -9.19 -6.20
N GLY A 8 12.69 -9.68 -7.39
CA GLY A 8 13.19 -11.04 -7.62
C GLY A 8 14.64 -11.12 -8.11
N LYS A 9 15.26 -9.98 -8.46
CA LYS A 9 16.64 -9.86 -8.95
C LYS A 9 17.26 -8.58 -8.38
N PRO A 10 18.59 -8.52 -8.12
CA PRO A 10 19.25 -7.27 -7.77
C PRO A 10 19.01 -6.20 -8.85
N CYS A 11 18.58 -5.01 -8.42
CA CYS A 11 18.11 -3.92 -9.28
C CYS A 11 18.74 -2.61 -8.79
N SER A 12 19.64 -2.02 -9.58
CA SER A 12 20.29 -0.73 -9.29
C SER A 12 20.30 0.10 -10.56
N ASP A 13 19.93 1.37 -10.46
CA ASP A 13 20.03 2.38 -11.52
C ASP A 13 19.38 1.96 -12.86
N VAL A 14 18.28 1.20 -12.79
CA VAL A 14 17.60 0.60 -13.96
C VAL A 14 16.69 1.57 -14.68
N SER A 15 16.50 1.41 -16.00
CA SER A 15 15.53 2.22 -16.74
C SER A 15 14.07 1.83 -16.44
N GLU A 16 13.15 2.77 -16.62
CA GLU A 16 11.70 2.49 -16.52
C GLU A 16 11.24 1.41 -17.53
N SER A 17 11.93 1.28 -18.67
CA SER A 17 11.70 0.22 -19.66
C SER A 17 12.08 -1.19 -19.18
N GLU A 18 13.09 -1.32 -18.32
CA GLU A 18 13.59 -2.63 -17.82
C GLU A 18 13.01 -2.99 -16.45
N ALA A 19 12.52 -2.00 -15.70
CA ALA A 19 12.12 -2.12 -14.30
C ALA A 19 11.16 -3.29 -13.98
N LEU A 20 10.28 -3.67 -14.91
CA LEU A 20 9.33 -4.76 -14.71
C LEU A 20 9.98 -6.16 -14.77
N ASP A 21 11.14 -6.31 -15.41
CA ASP A 21 11.85 -7.60 -15.53
C ASP A 21 12.55 -8.02 -14.22
N TYR A 22 12.66 -7.11 -13.25
CA TYR A 22 13.23 -7.37 -11.92
C TYR A 22 12.20 -7.88 -10.91
N ILE A 23 10.91 -7.91 -11.26
CA ILE A 23 9.81 -8.26 -10.35
C ILE A 23 9.58 -9.77 -10.29
N LEU A 24 9.54 -10.32 -9.07
CA LEU A 24 9.13 -11.71 -8.80
C LEU A 24 7.62 -11.88 -8.96
N GLY A 25 6.86 -10.97 -8.35
CA GLY A 25 5.40 -10.99 -8.31
C GLY A 25 4.80 -9.89 -7.44
N TYR A 26 3.49 -10.00 -7.22
CA TYR A 26 2.65 -9.02 -6.55
C TYR A 26 1.86 -9.66 -5.42
N ALA A 27 1.68 -8.90 -4.34
CA ALA A 27 0.89 -9.28 -3.18
C ALA A 27 -0.03 -8.13 -2.77
N VAL A 28 -1.02 -8.42 -1.92
CA VAL A 28 -1.86 -7.41 -1.29
C VAL A 28 -1.27 -7.07 0.07
N GLY A 29 -1.33 -5.79 0.44
CA GLY A 29 -1.03 -5.33 1.78
C GLY A 29 -2.04 -4.30 2.27
N ASN A 30 -1.91 -3.88 3.51
CA ASN A 30 -2.56 -2.67 4.00
C ASN A 30 -1.55 -1.88 4.82
N ASP A 31 -0.99 -0.82 4.24
CA ASP A 31 -0.12 0.11 4.95
C ASP A 31 -0.99 1.05 5.81
N VAL A 32 -1.34 0.56 7.01
CA VAL A 32 -2.12 1.28 8.01
C VAL A 32 -1.27 2.45 8.54
N SER A 33 -1.88 3.55 8.99
CA SER A 33 -1.11 4.74 9.35
C SER A 33 -1.76 5.62 10.41
N HIS A 34 -1.06 5.81 11.54
CA HIS A 34 -1.51 6.62 12.66
C HIS A 34 -1.13 8.09 12.42
N ARG A 35 -2.07 8.91 11.96
CA ARG A 35 -1.75 10.26 11.46
C ARG A 35 -1.14 11.18 12.52
N ASP A 36 -1.54 11.08 13.79
CA ASP A 36 -0.86 11.83 14.86
C ASP A 36 0.63 11.46 15.02
N TRP A 37 0.98 10.17 14.93
CA TRP A 37 2.39 9.74 14.95
C TRP A 37 3.16 10.07 13.67
N GLN A 38 2.49 10.38 12.56
CA GLN A 38 3.14 10.89 11.35
C GLN A 38 3.30 12.41 11.33
N LEU A 39 2.36 13.15 11.94
CA LEU A 39 2.23 14.60 11.78
C LEU A 39 2.55 15.41 13.04
N LYS A 40 2.52 14.79 14.23
CA LYS A 40 2.71 15.45 15.54
C LYS A 40 3.86 14.84 16.34
N TYR A 41 3.94 13.52 16.41
CA TYR A 41 4.91 12.81 17.27
C TYR A 41 6.10 12.19 16.52
N GLY A 42 6.08 12.19 15.19
CA GLY A 42 7.11 11.55 14.36
C GLY A 42 8.32 12.40 14.03
N ASP A 43 8.41 13.65 14.52
CA ASP A 43 9.48 14.62 14.21
C ASP A 43 9.82 14.70 12.71
N GLY A 44 8.77 14.88 11.89
CA GLY A 44 8.85 14.88 10.43
C GLY A 44 8.99 13.50 9.76
N GLN A 45 9.25 12.43 10.51
CA GLN A 45 9.44 11.07 9.98
C GLN A 45 8.13 10.31 9.79
N TRP A 46 7.79 10.02 8.53
CA TRP A 46 6.53 9.38 8.15
C TRP A 46 6.44 7.88 8.51
N GLY A 47 7.59 7.24 8.76
CA GLY A 47 7.69 5.81 9.07
C GLY A 47 7.24 5.43 10.49
N ILE A 48 7.43 6.31 11.48
CA ILE A 48 7.09 6.02 12.89
C ILE A 48 5.61 5.69 13.02
N GLY A 49 4.73 6.50 12.42
CA GLY A 49 3.29 6.24 12.39
C GLY A 49 2.82 5.10 11.47
N LYS A 50 3.72 4.22 11.01
CA LYS A 50 3.43 3.04 10.18
C LYS A 50 4.04 1.74 10.74
N GLY A 51 5.14 1.82 11.49
CA GLY A 51 5.91 0.66 11.98
C GLY A 51 5.41 0.01 13.28
N PHE A 52 4.11 0.08 13.60
CA PHE A 52 3.54 -0.53 14.80
C PHE A 52 3.15 -2.01 14.55
N ASP A 53 3.16 -2.83 15.59
CA ASP A 53 2.85 -4.27 15.53
C ASP A 53 1.48 -4.53 14.89
N GLY A 54 1.47 -5.24 13.76
CA GLY A 54 0.25 -5.57 13.00
C GLY A 54 -0.27 -4.48 12.06
N TRP A 55 0.46 -3.38 11.83
CA TRP A 55 0.02 -2.28 10.95
C TRP A 55 0.41 -2.43 9.48
N GLY A 56 1.10 -3.52 9.12
CA GLY A 56 1.39 -3.92 7.74
C GLY A 56 0.94 -5.37 7.43
N PRO A 57 -0.35 -5.72 7.56
CA PRO A 57 -0.84 -7.04 7.17
C PRO A 57 -0.67 -7.27 5.66
N PHE A 58 -0.34 -8.50 5.30
CA PHE A 58 0.14 -8.93 3.99
C PHE A 58 -0.51 -10.26 3.57
N GLY A 59 -0.71 -10.48 2.28
CA GLY A 59 -1.17 -11.77 1.74
C GLY A 59 -2.05 -11.64 0.48
N PRO A 60 -2.90 -12.63 0.19
CA PRO A 60 -2.89 -13.98 0.77
C PRO A 60 -1.65 -14.80 0.32
N GLY A 61 -0.89 -14.29 -0.65
CA GLY A 61 0.38 -14.83 -1.13
C GLY A 61 0.98 -13.91 -2.19
N ILE A 62 2.07 -14.35 -2.84
CA ILE A 62 2.70 -13.63 -3.95
C ILE A 62 2.29 -14.29 -5.27
N VAL A 63 1.57 -13.57 -6.12
CA VAL A 63 1.24 -14.02 -7.49
C VAL A 63 2.34 -13.58 -8.45
N SER A 64 2.93 -14.53 -9.19
CA SER A 64 4.09 -14.24 -10.04
C SER A 64 3.77 -13.27 -11.17
N ASN A 65 4.75 -12.41 -11.49
CA ASN A 65 4.71 -11.47 -12.62
C ASN A 65 4.39 -12.17 -13.96
N LYS A 66 4.73 -13.45 -14.09
CA LYS A 66 4.45 -14.28 -15.28
C LYS A 66 2.97 -14.55 -15.56
N VAL A 67 2.07 -14.36 -14.59
CA VAL A 67 0.63 -14.67 -14.72
C VAL A 67 -0.30 -13.49 -14.39
N ILE A 68 0.25 -12.34 -14.00
CA ILE A 68 -0.54 -11.19 -13.53
C ILE A 68 -1.26 -10.43 -14.65
N GLY A 69 -0.78 -10.54 -15.90
CA GLY A 69 -1.18 -9.69 -17.01
C GLY A 69 -0.39 -8.38 -17.04
N ASN A 70 -1.05 -7.25 -17.29
CA ASN A 70 -0.44 -5.92 -17.17
C ASN A 70 -0.55 -5.42 -15.72
N PRO A 71 0.57 -5.30 -14.97
CA PRO A 71 0.52 -4.87 -13.58
C PRO A 71 0.16 -3.37 -13.43
N GLN A 72 0.32 -2.57 -14.49
CA GLN A 72 -0.02 -1.15 -14.52
C GLN A 72 -1.48 -0.88 -14.94
N SER A 73 -2.33 -1.90 -14.87
CA SER A 73 -3.78 -1.78 -15.04
C SER A 73 -4.54 -2.77 -14.15
N LEU A 74 -4.02 -3.07 -12.95
CA LEU A 74 -4.74 -3.84 -11.94
C LEU A 74 -5.56 -2.89 -11.06
N ARG A 75 -6.81 -3.26 -10.80
CA ARG A 75 -7.68 -2.56 -9.87
C ARG A 75 -7.35 -2.91 -8.41
N VAL A 76 -7.26 -1.89 -7.56
CA VAL A 76 -7.07 -2.02 -6.11
C VAL A 76 -8.22 -1.36 -5.37
N SER A 77 -8.81 -2.06 -4.39
CA SER A 77 -9.98 -1.56 -3.66
C SER A 77 -9.88 -1.82 -2.15
N THR A 78 -10.70 -1.11 -1.38
CA THR A 78 -10.77 -1.26 0.08
C THR A 78 -12.19 -1.10 0.57
N LYS A 79 -12.61 -2.02 1.44
CA LYS A 79 -13.89 -1.98 2.13
C LYS A 79 -13.66 -1.84 3.63
N VAL A 80 -14.56 -1.12 4.30
CA VAL A 80 -14.65 -1.07 5.76
C VAL A 80 -16.08 -1.43 6.14
N ASN A 81 -16.25 -2.48 6.93
CA ASN A 81 -17.54 -3.12 7.24
C ASN A 81 -18.36 -3.40 5.95
N GLY A 82 -17.71 -4.01 4.95
CA GLY A 82 -18.30 -4.33 3.64
C GLY A 82 -18.51 -3.15 2.69
N LYS A 83 -18.52 -1.90 3.17
CA LYS A 83 -18.70 -0.70 2.33
C LYS A 83 -17.37 -0.29 1.68
N THR A 84 -17.35 -0.22 0.34
CA THR A 84 -16.21 0.33 -0.41
C THR A 84 -15.93 1.77 0.02
N VAL A 85 -14.69 2.03 0.47
CA VAL A 85 -14.19 3.35 0.85
C VAL A 85 -13.11 3.86 -0.12
N GLN A 86 -12.41 2.95 -0.79
CA GLN A 86 -11.38 3.25 -1.80
C GLN A 86 -11.51 2.27 -2.97
N ASP A 87 -11.33 2.77 -4.19
CA ASP A 87 -11.44 2.02 -5.44
C ASP A 87 -10.62 2.79 -6.48
N ASP A 88 -9.53 2.21 -6.97
CA ASP A 88 -8.50 2.89 -7.75
C ASP A 88 -7.74 1.89 -8.65
N MET A 89 -6.83 2.37 -9.50
CA MET A 89 -5.99 1.55 -10.38
C MET A 89 -4.51 1.74 -10.04
N ILE A 90 -3.71 0.67 -10.11
CA ILE A 90 -2.26 0.77 -9.91
C ILE A 90 -1.60 1.38 -11.15
N PHE A 91 -0.78 2.41 -10.95
CA PHE A 91 0.01 3.06 -11.99
C PHE A 91 1.45 3.32 -11.55
N GLY A 92 2.39 3.37 -12.50
CA GLY A 92 3.75 3.86 -12.26
C GLY A 92 4.65 2.94 -11.44
N ILE A 93 4.40 1.62 -11.43
CA ILE A 93 5.29 0.63 -10.81
C ILE A 93 6.69 0.74 -11.43
N ALA A 94 6.76 0.73 -12.76
CA ALA A 94 8.02 0.76 -13.50
C ALA A 94 8.85 2.02 -13.16
N LYS A 95 8.22 3.20 -13.21
CA LYS A 95 8.80 4.47 -12.77
C LYS A 95 9.28 4.44 -11.32
N SER A 96 8.50 3.83 -10.42
CA SER A 96 8.80 3.78 -8.99
C SER A 96 10.02 2.90 -8.71
N ILE A 97 10.12 1.73 -9.34
CA ILE A 97 11.30 0.85 -9.25
C ILE A 97 12.54 1.54 -9.82
N ALA A 98 12.43 2.12 -11.02
CA ALA A 98 13.53 2.87 -11.63
C ALA A 98 14.04 3.98 -10.70
N PHE A 99 13.14 4.83 -10.18
CA PHE A 99 13.48 5.90 -9.24
C PHE A 99 14.08 5.39 -7.91
N LEU A 100 13.49 4.34 -7.30
CA LEU A 100 14.02 3.75 -6.06
C LEU A 100 15.38 3.07 -6.24
N SER A 101 15.70 2.63 -7.46
CA SER A 101 16.98 1.98 -7.76
C SER A 101 18.16 2.95 -7.88
N ILE A 102 17.91 4.26 -8.00
CA ILE A 102 18.95 5.29 -8.18
C ILE A 102 19.85 5.35 -6.94
N GLY A 103 21.11 4.92 -7.09
CA GLY A 103 22.09 4.86 -6.01
C GLY A 103 21.71 3.95 -4.83
N THR A 104 20.69 3.09 -4.98
CA THR A 104 20.20 2.18 -3.95
C THR A 104 19.80 0.85 -4.57
N THR A 105 20.63 -0.18 -4.43
CA THR A 105 20.27 -1.51 -4.92
C THR A 105 19.04 -2.05 -4.18
N LEU A 106 18.04 -2.45 -4.95
CA LEU A 106 16.91 -3.25 -4.49
C LEU A 106 17.30 -4.74 -4.65
N LEU A 107 17.09 -5.54 -3.62
CA LEU A 107 17.54 -6.93 -3.51
C LEU A 107 16.38 -7.91 -3.71
N PRO A 108 16.66 -9.17 -4.11
CA PRO A 108 15.64 -10.23 -4.13
C PRO A 108 15.01 -10.41 -2.75
N GLY A 109 13.68 -10.38 -2.68
CA GLY A 109 12.93 -10.42 -1.43
C GLY A 109 12.68 -9.05 -0.78
N ASP A 110 13.22 -7.95 -1.32
CA ASP A 110 12.79 -6.61 -0.89
C ASP A 110 11.30 -6.42 -1.20
N ASP A 111 10.55 -6.11 -0.14
CA ASP A 111 9.15 -5.71 -0.15
C ASP A 111 8.98 -4.18 -0.04
N LYS A 112 10.05 -3.42 -0.33
CA LYS A 112 10.32 -1.99 -0.02
C LYS A 112 9.19 -0.98 -0.28
N TYR A 113 8.12 -1.39 -0.95
CA TYR A 113 6.79 -0.76 -0.88
C TYR A 113 6.25 -0.63 0.57
N CYS A 114 6.76 -1.40 1.54
CA CYS A 114 6.52 -1.14 2.97
C CYS A 114 7.07 0.23 3.46
N LEU A 115 7.95 0.90 2.70
CA LEU A 115 8.51 2.22 2.99
C LEU A 115 7.84 3.36 2.21
N SER A 116 6.53 3.54 2.46
CA SER A 116 5.84 4.82 2.72
C SER A 116 5.87 6.03 1.75
N CYS A 117 6.83 6.18 0.84
CA CYS A 117 7.28 7.50 0.36
C CYS A 117 7.01 7.84 -1.12
N LEU A 118 6.43 6.95 -1.94
CA LEU A 118 6.12 7.24 -3.35
C LEU A 118 4.61 7.39 -3.63
N MET A 119 4.07 8.58 -3.32
CA MET A 119 2.72 8.97 -3.74
C MET A 119 2.70 9.55 -5.16
N HIS A 120 2.70 8.68 -6.18
CA HIS A 120 2.53 9.07 -7.58
C HIS A 120 1.05 9.05 -8.03
N ILE A 121 0.24 9.98 -7.53
CA ILE A 121 -1.18 10.10 -7.91
C ILE A 121 -1.33 10.81 -9.27
N LYS A 122 -1.86 10.10 -10.29
CA LYS A 122 -2.62 10.69 -11.41
C LYS A 122 -3.82 9.82 -11.78
N ARG A 123 -4.88 10.45 -12.27
CA ARG A 123 -6.29 9.97 -12.28
C ARG A 123 -6.80 9.65 -13.70
N PRO A 124 -7.88 8.86 -13.90
CA PRO A 124 -9.29 9.24 -13.56
C PRO A 124 -10.16 8.11 -12.92
N LEU A 125 -11.36 8.32 -12.33
CA LEU A 125 -12.10 9.57 -12.02
C LEU A 125 -12.80 9.55 -10.62
N LEU A 126 -13.96 8.95 -10.28
CA LEU A 126 -15.32 9.05 -10.89
C LEU A 126 -16.48 9.14 -9.84
N THR A 127 -16.30 9.82 -8.70
CA THR A 127 -17.41 10.22 -7.80
C THR A 127 -17.23 11.66 -7.30
N THR A 128 -18.31 12.29 -6.84
CA THR A 128 -18.40 13.73 -6.52
C THR A 128 -17.55 14.20 -5.34
N ASP A 129 -17.14 13.28 -4.46
CA ASP A 129 -16.54 13.61 -3.18
C ASP A 129 -15.33 12.72 -2.83
N ARG A 130 -14.16 13.39 -2.91
CA ARG A 130 -12.85 13.10 -2.26
C ARG A 130 -11.77 12.45 -3.16
N PRO A 131 -10.47 12.74 -2.92
CA PRO A 131 -9.47 12.73 -4.00
C PRO A 131 -8.86 11.37 -4.37
N SER A 132 -8.82 10.44 -3.41
CA SER A 132 -8.29 9.07 -3.53
C SER A 132 -8.82 8.14 -2.43
N GLY A 133 -9.88 8.55 -1.71
CA GLY A 133 -10.55 7.76 -0.67
C GLY A 133 -9.80 7.56 0.67
N VAL A 134 -8.60 8.08 0.88
CA VAL A 134 -7.91 7.95 2.19
C VAL A 134 -8.57 8.86 3.24
N GLY A 135 -8.88 8.32 4.43
CA GLY A 135 -9.60 8.99 5.54
C GLY A 135 -9.14 10.41 5.91
N MET A 136 -7.84 10.69 5.82
CA MET A 136 -7.25 12.00 6.09
C MET A 136 -7.53 13.04 5.00
N GLY A 137 -7.57 12.61 3.74
CA GLY A 137 -7.82 13.47 2.57
C GLY A 137 -9.30 13.69 2.26
N MET A 138 -10.17 13.49 3.26
CA MET A 138 -11.62 13.59 3.11
C MET A 138 -12.14 14.95 3.60
N SER A 139 -13.14 15.51 2.91
CA SER A 139 -13.84 16.73 3.33
C SER A 139 -14.49 16.61 4.70
N LEU A 140 -15.04 15.43 5.01
CA LEU A 140 -15.31 14.98 6.37
C LEU A 140 -14.38 13.80 6.66
N GLN A 141 -13.39 14.00 7.54
CA GLN A 141 -12.41 12.97 7.87
C GLN A 141 -13.06 11.76 8.53
N CYS A 142 -12.94 10.58 7.92
CA CYS A 142 -13.31 9.32 8.55
C CYS A 142 -12.07 8.59 9.06
N TRP A 143 -12.03 8.37 10.36
CA TRP A 143 -11.01 7.55 11.02
C TRP A 143 -11.53 6.14 11.24
N LEU A 144 -10.63 5.15 11.25
CA LEU A 144 -10.98 3.78 11.62
C LEU A 144 -11.48 3.72 13.07
N LYS A 145 -12.30 2.70 13.33
CA LYS A 145 -12.80 2.28 14.64
C LYS A 145 -12.70 0.75 14.71
N ASP A 146 -13.30 0.12 15.73
CA ASP A 146 -13.61 -1.31 15.69
C ASP A 146 -14.37 -1.62 14.39
N ALA A 147 -13.72 -2.32 13.45
CA ALA A 147 -14.22 -2.55 12.09
C ALA A 147 -13.50 -3.72 11.41
N ASP A 148 -14.14 -4.34 10.42
CA ASP A 148 -13.50 -5.30 9.52
C ASP A 148 -13.10 -4.57 8.23
N VAL A 149 -11.86 -4.81 7.79
CA VAL A 149 -11.22 -4.08 6.68
C VAL A 149 -10.73 -5.08 5.64
N ASP A 150 -11.29 -5.03 4.44
CA ASP A 150 -10.82 -5.80 3.29
C ASP A 150 -9.98 -4.89 2.39
N VAL A 151 -8.79 -5.33 2.00
CA VAL A 151 -8.06 -4.79 0.85
C VAL A 151 -8.01 -5.86 -0.23
N SER A 152 -8.40 -5.53 -1.46
CA SER A 152 -8.40 -6.44 -2.60
C SER A 152 -7.58 -5.89 -3.75
N LEU A 153 -6.84 -6.76 -4.42
CA LEU A 153 -6.10 -6.47 -5.66
C LEU A 153 -6.50 -7.50 -6.73
N GLU A 154 -6.90 -6.99 -7.88
CA GLU A 154 -7.23 -7.77 -9.08
C GLU A 154 -6.11 -8.77 -9.45
N ASN A 155 -6.50 -9.98 -9.84
CA ASN A 155 -5.62 -11.12 -10.15
C ASN A 155 -4.68 -11.59 -9.00
N VAL A 156 -4.75 -11.00 -7.80
CA VAL A 156 -3.95 -11.41 -6.63
C VAL A 156 -4.81 -11.98 -5.50
N GLY A 157 -5.90 -11.30 -5.12
CA GLY A 157 -6.82 -11.74 -4.07
C GLY A 157 -7.19 -10.64 -3.07
N THR A 158 -7.47 -11.04 -1.82
CA THR A 158 -7.92 -10.16 -0.74
C THR A 158 -7.16 -10.47 0.54
N VAL A 159 -6.80 -9.42 1.28
CA VAL A 159 -6.38 -9.47 2.68
C VAL A 159 -7.49 -8.84 3.52
N SER A 160 -8.05 -9.62 4.44
CA SER A 160 -9.11 -9.17 5.37
C SER A 160 -8.57 -9.13 6.79
N ASN A 161 -8.71 -8.00 7.48
CA ASN A 161 -8.26 -7.81 8.85
C ASN A 161 -9.34 -7.18 9.72
N THR A 162 -9.49 -7.74 10.92
CA THR A 162 -10.39 -7.23 11.95
C THR A 162 -9.64 -6.23 12.84
N VAL A 163 -9.90 -4.93 12.62
CA VAL A 163 -9.34 -3.85 13.45
C VAL A 163 -10.08 -3.80 14.77
N ARG A 164 -9.33 -3.76 15.87
CA ARG A 164 -9.84 -3.52 17.22
C ARG A 164 -8.99 -2.44 17.88
N PHE A 165 -9.65 -1.46 18.47
CA PHE A 165 -9.01 -0.43 19.27
C PHE A 165 -8.92 -0.94 20.69
N ASP A 166 -7.69 -1.05 21.20
CA ASP A 166 -7.46 -1.42 22.59
C ASP A 166 -8.19 -0.43 23.51
N LYS A 167 -9.06 -0.98 24.37
CA LYS A 167 -9.66 -0.25 25.47
C LYS A 167 -8.73 -0.49 26.65
N PRO A 168 -7.87 0.47 27.04
CA PRO A 168 -6.89 0.24 28.08
C PRO A 168 -7.59 0.01 29.41
N THR A 169 -7.81 -1.26 29.75
CA THR A 169 -8.12 -1.66 31.12
C THR A 169 -6.99 -1.19 32.01
N ALA A 170 -7.31 -0.53 33.13
CA ALA A 170 -6.29 -0.13 34.08
C ALA A 170 -5.48 -1.36 34.51
N LYS A 171 -4.18 -1.35 34.22
CA LYS A 171 -3.23 -2.25 34.88
C LYS A 171 -3.10 -1.71 36.31
N LEU A 172 -3.53 -2.54 37.26
CA LEU A 172 -3.79 -2.21 38.68
C LEU A 172 -2.63 -1.44 39.33
#